data_AF-A0A968NMD8-F1
#
_entry.id   AF-A0A968NMD8-F1
#
_cell.length_a   1.000
_cell.length_b   1.000
_cell.length_c   1.000
_cell.angle_alpha   90.00
_cell.angle_beta   90.00
_cell.angle_gamma   90.00
#
_symmetry.space_group_name_H-M   'P 1'
#
loop_
_entity.id
_entity.type
_entity.pdbx_description
1 polymer ?
#
loop_
_entity_poly.entity_id
_entity_poly.type
_entity_poly.pdbx_seq_one_letter_code
_entity_poly.pdbx_strand_id
1 'polypeptide(L)'
;LFLTQTAQEGYGHAVNCAKDWVNGEPFLLMLGDHIYASENKISCAKQVLEIYEKVKHNIIGLTPMPGELLHKLGCVTGTWQKKNQQFR
;
A
#
# COMPACT_ATOMS: atom_id res chain seq x y z
N LEU A 1 -15.42 -15.53 -1.30
CA LEU A 1 -15.22 -15.78 0.14
C LEU A 1 -15.14 -14.43 0.82
N PHE A 2 -15.76 -14.27 2.00
CA PHE A 2 -15.66 -13.04 2.79
C PHE A 2 -15.20 -13.41 4.19
N LEU A 3 -14.33 -12.57 4.77
CA LEU A 3 -13.89 -12.66 6.16
C LEU A 3 -14.51 -11.49 6.91
N THR A 4 -14.90 -11.71 8.15
CA THR A 4 -15.60 -10.71 8.97
C THR A 4 -14.67 -10.13 10.02
N GLN A 5 -14.74 -8.81 10.18
CA GLN A 5 -14.16 -8.12 11.33
C GLN A 5 -15.26 -7.93 12.37
N THR A 6 -15.20 -8.67 13.47
CA THR A 6 -16.29 -8.68 14.49
C THR A 6 -16.31 -7.46 15.40
N ALA A 7 -15.16 -6.77 15.55
CA ALA A 7 -15.01 -5.56 16.37
C ALA A 7 -14.34 -4.43 15.55
N GLN A 8 -14.88 -3.21 15.67
CA GLN A 8 -14.44 -2.04 14.91
C GLN A 8 -13.14 -1.43 15.49
N GLU A 9 -12.04 -2.15 15.38
CA GLU A 9 -10.71 -1.74 15.89
C GLU A 9 -9.81 -1.12 14.80
N GLY A 10 -10.43 -0.66 13.71
CA GLY A 10 -9.74 -0.02 12.58
C GLY A 10 -9.25 -0.99 11.49
N TYR A 11 -8.70 -0.44 10.41
CA TYR A 11 -8.34 -1.24 9.22
C TYR A 11 -7.15 -2.17 9.49
N GLY A 12 -6.23 -1.81 10.40
CA GLY A 12 -5.13 -2.69 10.78
C GLY A 12 -5.62 -3.99 11.39
N HIS A 13 -6.64 -3.91 12.26
CA HIS A 13 -7.31 -5.10 12.79
C HIS A 13 -8.01 -5.89 11.66
N ALA A 14 -8.67 -5.20 10.72
CA ALA A 14 -9.31 -5.86 9.57
C ALA A 14 -8.32 -6.67 8.71
N VAL A 15 -7.13 -6.11 8.43
CA VAL A 15 -6.04 -6.81 7.74
C VAL A 15 -5.55 -8.00 8.55
N ASN A 16 -5.41 -7.85 9.87
CA ASN A 16 -5.00 -8.94 10.76
C ASN A 16 -6.03 -10.08 10.82
N CYS A 17 -7.34 -9.80 10.75
CA CYS A 17 -8.38 -10.83 10.64
C CYS A 17 -8.21 -11.72 9.40
N ALA A 18 -7.54 -11.24 8.35
CA ALA A 18 -7.27 -11.98 7.12
C ALA A 18 -5.94 -12.77 7.15
N LYS A 19 -5.14 -12.66 8.22
CA LYS A 19 -3.78 -13.22 8.32
C LYS A 19 -3.71 -14.71 7.96
N ASP A 20 -4.56 -15.53 8.57
CA ASP A 20 -4.54 -16.98 8.37
C ASP A 20 -4.98 -17.36 6.95
N TRP A 21 -5.85 -16.55 6.34
CA TRP A 21 -6.29 -16.76 4.96
C TRP A 21 -5.20 -16.39 3.94
N VAL A 22 -4.47 -15.29 4.19
CA VAL A 22 -3.32 -14.88 3.38
C VAL A 22 -2.15 -15.86 3.53
N ASN A 23 -2.00 -16.51 4.68
CA ASN A 23 -1.04 -17.59 4.94
C ASN A 23 0.42 -17.22 4.62
N GLY A 24 0.82 -15.98 4.94
CA GLY A 24 2.19 -15.51 4.73
C GLY A 24 2.55 -15.17 3.28
N GLU A 25 1.61 -15.30 2.34
CA GLU A 25 1.81 -14.90 0.95
C GLU A 25 1.76 -13.36 0.80
N PRO A 26 2.49 -12.78 -0.17
CA PRO A 26 2.37 -11.37 -0.51
C PRO A 26 0.95 -11.01 -0.96
N PHE A 27 0.44 -9.85 -0.54
CA PHE A 27 -0.89 -9.40 -0.91
C PHE A 27 -0.91 -7.91 -1.26
N LEU A 28 -1.91 -7.50 -2.06
CA LEU A 28 -2.19 -6.10 -2.35
C LEU A 28 -3.33 -5.63 -1.44
N LEU A 29 -3.06 -4.60 -0.63
CA LEU A 29 -4.09 -3.91 0.17
C LEU A 29 -4.64 -2.71 -0.59
N MET A 30 -5.96 -2.65 -0.78
CA MET A 30 -6.67 -1.51 -1.36
C MET A 30 -7.75 -1.03 -0.40
N LEU A 31 -7.84 0.28 -0.19
CA LEU A 31 -8.85 0.88 0.68
C LEU A 31 -10.09 1.25 -0.16
N GLY A 32 -11.25 0.74 0.23
CA GLY A 32 -12.49 0.86 -0.56
C GLY A 32 -13.11 2.25 -0.58
N ASP A 33 -12.66 3.14 0.30
CA ASP A 33 -13.06 4.55 0.38
C ASP A 33 -12.25 5.48 -0.55
N HIS A 34 -11.25 4.95 -1.26
CA HIS A 34 -10.38 5.70 -2.16
C HIS A 34 -10.58 5.27 -3.62
N ILE A 35 -10.75 6.25 -4.51
CA ILE A 35 -10.68 6.02 -5.96
C ILE A 35 -9.24 6.27 -6.41
N TYR A 36 -8.59 5.21 -6.88
CA TYR A 36 -7.23 5.28 -7.39
C TYR A 36 -7.25 5.61 -8.89
N ALA A 37 -6.76 6.80 -9.24
CA ALA A 37 -6.65 7.26 -10.61
C ALA A 37 -5.18 7.41 -11.02
N SER A 38 -4.86 7.01 -12.25
CA SER A 38 -3.56 7.29 -12.87
C SER A 38 -3.75 8.11 -14.13
N GLU A 39 -2.83 9.05 -14.35
CA GLU A 39 -2.78 9.86 -15.57
C GLU A 39 -2.16 9.12 -16.77
N ASN A 40 -1.60 7.92 -16.55
CA ASN A 40 -1.02 7.10 -17.60
C ASN A 40 -1.88 5.85 -17.91
N LYS A 41 -1.47 5.03 -18.88
CA LYS A 41 -2.22 3.83 -19.30
C LYS A 41 -2.17 2.65 -18.32
N ILE A 42 -1.41 2.77 -17.22
CA ILE A 42 -1.13 1.70 -16.25
C ILE A 42 -1.85 2.04 -14.95
N SER A 43 -2.69 1.12 -14.45
CA SER A 43 -3.39 1.34 -13.18
C SER A 43 -2.42 1.46 -11.99
N CYS A 44 -2.81 2.22 -10.95
CA CYS A 44 -2.00 2.38 -9.74
C CYS A 44 -1.61 1.03 -9.12
N ALA A 45 -2.55 0.08 -9.08
CA ALA A 45 -2.31 -1.28 -8.60
C ALA A 45 -1.20 -1.99 -9.42
N LYS A 46 -1.25 -1.89 -10.75
CA LYS A 46 -0.22 -2.49 -11.61
C LYS A 46 1.15 -1.83 -11.42
N GLN A 47 1.21 -0.52 -11.21
CA GLN A 47 2.48 0.16 -10.90
C GLN A 47 3.11 -0.35 -9.60
N VAL A 48 2.30 -0.57 -8.55
CA VAL A 48 2.77 -1.15 -7.28
C VAL A 48 3.28 -2.58 -7.48
N LEU A 49 2.53 -3.42 -8.20
CA LEU A 49 2.92 -4.80 -8.49
C LEU A 49 4.22 -4.87 -9.31
N GLU A 50 4.39 -4.02 -10.33
CA GLU A 50 5.61 -3.98 -11.14
C GLU A 50 6.85 -3.57 -10.35
N ILE A 51 6.71 -2.76 -9.30
CA ILE A 51 7.79 -2.43 -8.37
C ILE A 51 8.03 -3.61 -7.43
N TYR A 52 6.98 -4.18 -6.86
CA TYR A 52 7.10 -5.36 -5.99
C TYR A 52 7.85 -6.51 -6.68
N GLU A 53 7.57 -6.77 -7.96
CA GLU A 53 8.28 -7.80 -8.74
C GLU A 53 9.78 -7.54 -8.89
N LYS A 54 10.21 -6.27 -8.88
CA LYS A 54 11.62 -5.90 -9.01
C LYS A 54 12.38 -5.94 -7.70
N VAL A 55 11.72 -5.59 -6.60
CA VAL A 55 12.40 -5.35 -5.31
C VAL A 55 12.10 -6.42 -4.27
N LYS A 56 11.01 -7.18 -4.44
CA LYS A 56 10.53 -8.24 -3.54
C LYS A 56 10.48 -7.80 -2.07
N HIS A 57 10.03 -6.56 -1.85
CA HIS A 57 9.91 -5.93 -0.54
C HIS A 57 8.59 -5.15 -0.44
N ASN A 58 8.18 -4.79 0.77
CA ASN A 58 6.94 -4.05 1.02
C ASN A 58 6.92 -2.73 0.25
N ILE A 59 5.83 -2.48 -0.48
CA ILE A 59 5.62 -1.26 -1.28
C ILE A 59 4.43 -0.49 -0.73
N ILE A 60 4.59 0.82 -0.62
CA ILE A 60 3.52 1.74 -0.23
C ILE A 60 3.37 2.77 -1.36
N GLY A 61 2.16 2.91 -1.90
CA GLY A 61 1.83 3.98 -2.84
C GLY A 61 1.71 5.31 -2.10
N LEU A 62 2.34 6.36 -2.61
CA LEU A 62 2.32 7.70 -2.03
C LEU A 62 1.75 8.70 -3.02
N THR A 63 1.03 9.67 -2.51
CA THR A 63 0.50 10.80 -3.28
C THR A 63 1.05 12.09 -2.68
N PRO A 64 1.72 12.96 -3.46
CA PRO A 64 2.12 14.29 -2.99
C PRO A 64 0.89 15.10 -2.57
N MET A 65 0.94 15.71 -1.40
CA MET A 65 -0.16 16.50 -0.84
C MET A 65 0.37 17.83 -0.29
N PRO A 66 -0.46 18.89 -0.25
CA PRO A 66 -0.12 20.14 0.41
C PRO A 66 0.17 19.95 1.90
N GLY A 67 1.15 20.70 2.42
CA GLY A 67 1.61 20.58 3.81
C GLY A 67 0.54 20.98 4.84
N GLU A 68 -0.44 21.77 4.45
CA GLU A 68 -1.55 22.20 5.29
C GLU A 68 -2.44 21.01 5.71
N LEU A 69 -2.44 19.92 4.94
CA LEU A 69 -3.22 18.71 5.21
C LEU A 69 -2.51 17.69 6.11
N LEU A 70 -1.27 17.94 6.55
CA LEU A 70 -0.48 16.98 7.34
C LEU A 70 -1.22 16.46 8.58
N HIS A 71 -2.00 17.32 9.25
CA HIS A 71 -2.77 16.95 10.45
C HIS A 71 -3.90 15.93 10.20
N LYS A 72 -4.23 15.62 8.94
CA LYS A 72 -5.27 14.66 8.54
C LYS A 72 -4.70 13.38 7.93
N LEU A 73 -3.38 13.30 7.70
CA LEU A 73 -2.78 12.30 6.82
C LEU A 73 -1.62 11.56 7.50
N GLY A 74 -1.42 10.31 7.11
CA GLY A 74 -0.19 9.58 7.37
C GLY A 74 0.93 10.10 6.46
N CYS A 75 2.11 10.33 7.03
CA CYS A 75 3.26 10.85 6.30
C CYS A 75 4.43 9.86 6.40
N VAL A 76 5.23 9.80 5.34
CA VAL A 76 6.45 8.97 5.31
C VAL A 76 7.66 9.85 5.10
N THR A 77 8.81 9.40 5.62
CA THR A 77 10.12 9.98 5.37
C THR A 77 11.06 8.91 4.85
N GLY A 78 12.14 9.32 4.21
CA GLY A 78 13.14 8.40 3.69
C GLY A 78 14.21 9.11 2.89
N THR A 79 15.13 8.30 2.35
CA THR A 79 16.21 8.78 1.50
C THR A 79 15.96 8.35 0.06
N TRP A 80 16.07 9.29 -0.88
CA TRP A 80 16.01 8.96 -2.31
C TRP A 80 17.15 8.01 -2.68
N GLN A 81 16.80 6.84 -3.21
CA GLN A 81 17.79 5.92 -3.77
C GLN A 81 18.01 6.22 -5.26
N LYS A 82 19.27 6.21 -5.67
CA LYS A 82 19.64 6.39 -7.09
C LYS A 82 19.21 5.17 -7.88
N LYS A 83 18.66 5.37 -9.08
CA LYS A 83 18.41 4.29 -10.05
C LYS A 83 19.73 3.53 -10.25
N ASN A 84 19.78 2.24 -9.90
CA ASN A 84 20.90 1.26 -9.99
C ASN A 84 21.59 0.85 -8.68
N GLN A 85 21.12 1.24 -7.49
CA GLN A 85 21.51 0.54 -6.27
C GLN A 85 20.67 -0.73 -6.13
N GLN A 86 21.33 -1.89 -6.10
CA GLN A 86 20.68 -3.16 -5.74
C GLN A 86 20.11 -3.03 -4.34
N PHE A 87 18.83 -3.40 -4.19
CA PHE A 87 18.17 -3.58 -2.91
C PHE A 87 18.99 -4.60 -2.11
N ARG A 88 19.65 -4.14 -1.04
CA ARG A 88 20.30 -5.00 -0.04
C ARG A 88 19.31 -5.36 1.03
#